data_AF-F8IG03-F1
#
_entry.id   AF-F8IG03-F1
#
_cell.length_a   1.000
_cell.length_b   1.000
_cell.length_c   1.000
_cell.angle_alpha   90.00
_cell.angle_beta   90.00
_cell.angle_gamma   90.00
#
_symmetry.space_group_name_H-M   'P 1'
#
loop_
_entity.id
_entity.type
_entity.pdbx_description
1 polymer ?
#
loop_
_entity_poly.entity_id
_entity_poly.type
_entity_poly.pdbx_seq_one_letter_code
_entity_poly.pdbx_strand_id
1 'polypeptide(L)'
;MKRGPYASRWEPVLVEVDSSHLRAATRLAMSGAVRATAWDGAGWRAVVERSGTRRAFDVWLPKLADYAGHARDVARWLALRPDWLAAHYAGEWDESFLEFLSAHQVEVVPTGETAARLRALSTCTCEEMDPLCPHVVAVLLAFIWEADTCPLAAFRLVGIEVDQLLDLVQEETAALAGDAGAPGHTDVPEAGGRDGAWSPEEWCKDAPVRPLGRMRPIVRCEIRP
;
A
#
# COMPACT_ATOMS: atom_id res chain seq x y z
N MET A 1 13.86 16.45 -4.34
CA MET A 1 12.68 15.84 -4.99
C MET A 1 11.46 16.32 -4.26
N LYS A 2 10.46 16.83 -4.97
CA LYS A 2 9.12 17.06 -4.40
C LYS A 2 8.58 15.67 -4.08
N ARG A 3 8.30 15.37 -2.81
CA ARG A 3 7.72 14.09 -2.42
C ARG A 3 6.29 14.05 -2.98
N GLY A 4 5.91 12.96 -3.62
CA GLY A 4 4.53 12.77 -4.04
C GLY A 4 3.59 12.67 -2.83
N PRO A 5 2.27 12.66 -3.08
CA PRO A 5 1.25 12.64 -2.03
C PRO A 5 1.40 11.41 -1.13
N TYR A 6 1.77 10.25 -1.67
CA TYR A 6 2.00 9.03 -0.90
C TYR A 6 3.27 9.11 -0.06
N ALA A 7 4.40 9.48 -0.68
CA ALA A 7 5.67 9.64 0.04
C ALA A 7 5.60 10.65 1.21
N SER A 8 4.71 11.64 1.13
CA SER A 8 4.48 12.61 2.21
C SER A 8 3.80 12.00 3.44
N ARG A 9 3.01 10.92 3.27
CA ARG A 9 2.36 10.21 4.39
C ARG A 9 3.33 9.37 5.23
N TRP A 10 4.56 9.19 4.76
CA TRP A 10 5.63 8.48 5.48
C TRP A 10 6.49 9.38 6.38
N GLU A 11 6.25 10.69 6.39
CA GLU A 11 6.98 11.63 7.24
C GLU A 11 7.05 11.22 8.72
N PRO A 12 5.96 10.69 9.35
CA PRO A 12 6.02 10.26 10.75
C PRO A 12 7.08 9.18 11.03
N VAL A 13 7.39 8.33 10.05
CA VAL A 13 8.46 7.32 10.17
C VAL A 13 9.82 7.96 9.89
N LEU A 14 9.90 8.79 8.84
CA LEU A 14 11.17 9.31 8.34
C LEU A 14 11.78 10.41 9.21
N VAL A 15 10.96 11.16 9.95
CA VAL A 15 11.43 12.22 10.86
C VAL A 15 12.17 11.68 12.08
N GLU A 16 11.89 10.43 12.47
CA GLU A 16 12.55 9.75 13.58
C GLU A 16 13.91 9.15 13.20
N VAL A 17 14.24 9.12 11.91
CA VAL A 17 15.51 8.58 11.39
C VAL A 17 16.61 9.62 11.56
N ASP A 18 17.78 9.19 12.03
CA ASP A 18 18.95 10.06 12.09
C ASP A 18 19.25 10.68 10.70
N SER A 19 19.54 11.98 10.68
CA SER A 19 19.75 12.72 9.43
C SER A 19 20.91 12.18 8.57
N SER A 20 21.94 11.58 9.19
CA SER A 20 23.03 10.94 8.49
C SER A 20 22.60 9.61 7.87
N HIS A 21 21.75 8.85 8.59
CA HIS A 21 21.14 7.61 8.09
C HIS A 21 20.24 7.88 6.89
N LEU A 22 19.35 8.86 6.99
CA LEU A 22 18.44 9.22 5.90
C LEU A 22 19.20 9.66 4.64
N ARG A 23 20.28 10.44 4.80
CA ARG A 23 21.15 10.85 3.68
C ARG A 23 21.86 9.66 3.04
N ALA A 24 22.37 8.72 3.84
CA ALA A 24 23.01 7.51 3.32
C ALA A 24 22.02 6.59 2.61
N ALA A 25 20.84 6.38 3.21
CA ALA A 25 19.75 5.59 2.66
C ALA A 25 19.26 6.14 1.32
N THR A 26 19.08 7.46 1.22
CA THR A 26 18.68 8.12 -0.02
C THR A 26 19.68 7.84 -1.14
N ARG A 27 20.99 7.93 -0.86
CA ARG A 27 22.02 7.60 -1.87
C ARG A 27 21.98 6.13 -2.30
N LEU A 28 21.82 5.22 -1.34
CA LEU A 28 21.70 3.79 -1.62
C LEU A 28 20.50 3.52 -2.53
N ALA A 29 19.31 3.98 -2.15
CA ALA A 29 18.10 3.83 -2.93
C ALA A 29 18.22 4.44 -4.34
N MET A 30 18.73 5.68 -4.46
CA MET A 30 18.91 6.36 -5.77
C MET A 30 19.91 5.64 -6.68
N SER A 31 20.92 4.98 -6.11
CA SER A 31 21.91 4.23 -6.89
C SER A 31 21.42 2.84 -7.33
N GLY A 32 20.20 2.44 -6.96
CA GLY A 32 19.68 1.10 -7.21
C GLY A 32 20.39 0.03 -6.38
N ALA A 33 20.94 0.38 -5.22
CA ALA A 33 21.62 -0.55 -4.32
C ALA A 33 20.69 -1.62 -3.71
N VAL A 34 19.39 -1.33 -3.65
CA VAL A 34 18.38 -2.27 -3.17
C VAL A 34 18.09 -3.28 -4.28
N ARG A 35 18.43 -4.54 -4.02
CA ARG A 35 18.29 -5.68 -4.92
C ARG A 35 17.40 -6.75 -4.29
N ALA A 36 16.83 -7.60 -5.15
CA ALA A 36 16.14 -8.83 -4.79
C ALA A 36 15.13 -8.63 -3.64
N THR A 37 13.99 -8.01 -3.94
CA THR A 37 12.86 -7.95 -3.00
C THR A 37 12.04 -9.22 -3.12
N ALA A 38 11.93 -9.97 -2.03
CA ALA A 38 11.15 -11.20 -1.96
C ALA A 38 10.19 -11.16 -0.77
N TRP A 39 8.98 -11.65 -0.99
CA TRP A 39 7.97 -11.80 0.05
C TRP A 39 8.10 -13.19 0.69
N ASP A 40 8.09 -13.25 2.03
CA ASP A 40 8.14 -14.53 2.78
C ASP A 40 6.83 -14.85 3.53
N GLY A 41 5.76 -14.11 3.27
CA GLY A 41 4.44 -14.25 3.93
C GLY A 41 4.26 -13.36 5.16
N ALA A 42 5.35 -13.07 5.88
CA ALA A 42 5.33 -12.23 7.07
C ALA A 42 5.92 -10.83 6.81
N GLY A 43 6.85 -10.73 5.86
CA GLY A 43 7.51 -9.49 5.52
C GLY A 43 8.32 -9.57 4.23
N TRP A 44 9.09 -8.51 4.00
CA TRP A 44 9.91 -8.30 2.83
C TRP A 44 11.36 -8.57 3.16
N ARG A 45 11.99 -9.45 2.38
CA ARG A 45 13.44 -9.64 2.35
C ARG A 45 14.01 -8.83 1.20
N ALA A 46 15.09 -8.13 1.45
CA ALA A 46 15.83 -7.39 0.44
C ALA A 46 17.33 -7.52 0.69
N VAL A 47 18.11 -7.37 -0.36
CA VAL A 47 19.57 -7.32 -0.29
C VAL A 47 20.03 -5.92 -0.67
N VAL A 48 20.80 -5.24 0.19
CA VAL A 48 21.36 -3.92 -0.11
C VAL A 48 22.84 -4.06 -0.42
N GLU A 49 23.22 -3.81 -1.67
CA GLU A 49 24.60 -3.86 -2.14
C GLU A 49 25.23 -2.48 -2.13
N ARG A 50 26.34 -2.31 -1.41
CA ARG A 50 27.05 -1.03 -1.42
C ARG A 50 27.93 -0.94 -2.67
N SER A 51 27.63 0.05 -3.52
CA SER A 51 28.37 0.28 -4.77
C SER A 51 29.89 0.32 -4.53
N GLY A 52 30.63 -0.41 -5.38
CA GLY A 52 32.09 -0.50 -5.31
C GLY A 52 32.65 -1.44 -4.24
N THR A 53 31.80 -2.16 -3.48
CA THR A 53 32.26 -3.18 -2.53
C THR A 53 31.56 -4.52 -2.77
N ARG A 54 32.18 -5.64 -2.38
CA ARG A 54 31.52 -6.97 -2.39
C ARG A 54 30.63 -7.20 -1.16
N ARG A 55 30.33 -6.17 -0.37
CA ARG A 55 29.49 -6.29 0.83
C ARG A 55 28.02 -6.11 0.45
N ALA A 56 27.23 -7.11 0.80
CA ALA A 56 25.78 -7.11 0.71
C ALA A 56 25.19 -7.26 2.11
N PHE A 57 24.08 -6.59 2.37
CA PHE A 57 23.38 -6.64 3.65
C PHE A 57 21.98 -7.21 3.44
N ASP A 58 21.65 -8.27 4.18
CA ASP A 58 20.31 -8.82 4.19
C ASP A 58 19.45 -7.97 5.11
N VAL A 59 18.34 -7.50 4.58
CA VAL A 59 17.36 -6.65 5.26
C VAL A 59 16.04 -7.38 5.28
N TRP A 60 15.38 -7.35 6.43
CA TRP A 60 14.00 -7.81 6.57
C TRP A 60 13.14 -6.68 7.12
N LEU A 61 11.99 -6.46 6.49
CA LEU A 61 10.97 -5.51 6.92
C LEU A 61 9.66 -6.24 7.21
N PRO A 62 8.99 -5.98 8.34
CA PRO A 62 7.64 -6.50 8.55
C PRO A 62 6.66 -5.84 7.58
N LYS A 63 5.56 -6.52 7.28
CA LYS A 63 4.39 -5.86 6.66
C LYS A 63 3.82 -4.76 7.56
N LEU A 64 3.23 -3.73 6.97
CA LEU A 64 2.51 -2.67 7.69
C LEU A 64 1.25 -3.20 8.35
N ALA A 65 0.60 -4.19 7.74
CA ALA A 65 -0.55 -4.89 8.28
C ALA A 65 -0.84 -6.14 7.43
N ASP A 66 -1.72 -7.02 7.90
CA ASP A 66 -2.15 -8.19 7.13
C ASP A 66 -3.55 -7.97 6.55
N TYR A 67 -3.64 -7.65 5.27
CA TYR A 67 -4.90 -7.56 4.55
C TYR A 67 -5.02 -8.61 3.44
N ALA A 68 -4.17 -9.65 3.45
CA ALA A 68 -4.16 -10.67 2.40
C ALA A 68 -5.54 -11.34 2.22
N GLY A 69 -6.27 -11.60 3.31
CA GLY A 69 -7.62 -12.16 3.25
C GLY A 69 -8.72 -11.18 2.83
N HIS A 70 -8.39 -9.89 2.68
CA HIS A 70 -9.27 -8.83 2.21
C HIS A 70 -8.99 -8.41 0.76
N ALA A 71 -8.15 -9.14 0.02
CA ALA A 71 -7.80 -8.79 -1.36
C ALA A 71 -9.02 -8.66 -2.28
N ARG A 72 -10.01 -9.57 -2.18
CA ARG A 72 -11.24 -9.51 -2.97
C ARG A 72 -12.12 -8.30 -2.60
N ASP A 73 -12.12 -7.91 -1.34
CA ASP A 73 -12.89 -6.75 -0.89
C ASP A 73 -12.29 -5.44 -1.46
N VAL A 74 -10.95 -5.33 -1.45
CA VAL A 74 -10.23 -4.21 -2.10
C VAL A 74 -10.47 -4.22 -3.60
N ALA A 75 -10.43 -5.39 -4.23
CA ALA A 75 -10.71 -5.56 -5.65
C ALA A 75 -12.12 -5.06 -6.01
N ARG A 76 -13.11 -5.42 -5.20
CA ARG A 76 -14.49 -4.95 -5.39
C ARG A 76 -14.62 -3.43 -5.31
N TRP A 77 -13.89 -2.78 -4.40
CA TRP A 77 -13.88 -1.32 -4.33
C TRP A 77 -13.30 -0.68 -5.60
N LEU A 78 -12.19 -1.21 -6.11
CA LEU A 78 -11.58 -0.75 -7.36
C LEU A 78 -12.48 -1.02 -8.57
N ALA A 79 -13.19 -2.15 -8.58
CA ALA A 79 -14.16 -2.48 -9.63
C ALA A 79 -15.36 -1.52 -9.64
N LEU A 80 -15.83 -1.08 -8.45
CA LEU A 80 -16.89 -0.07 -8.31
C LEU A 80 -16.43 1.35 -8.67
N ARG A 81 -15.12 1.61 -8.69
CA ARG A 81 -14.50 2.91 -8.97
C ARG A 81 -13.39 2.77 -10.02
N PRO A 82 -13.77 2.55 -11.29
CA PRO A 82 -12.81 2.39 -12.37
C PRO A 82 -11.96 3.65 -12.61
N ASP A 83 -12.44 4.83 -12.19
CA ASP A 83 -11.70 6.09 -12.18
C ASP A 83 -10.49 6.06 -11.23
N TRP A 84 -10.63 5.46 -10.03
CA TRP A 84 -9.49 5.23 -9.15
C TRP A 84 -8.46 4.33 -9.81
N LEU A 85 -8.90 3.20 -10.36
CA LEU A 85 -8.01 2.27 -11.04
C LEU A 85 -7.29 2.93 -12.23
N ALA A 86 -8.00 3.74 -13.02
CA ALA A 86 -7.42 4.51 -14.11
C ALA A 86 -6.35 5.51 -13.64
N ALA A 87 -6.62 6.24 -12.55
CA ALA A 87 -5.62 7.13 -11.93
C ALA A 87 -4.38 6.35 -11.48
N HIS A 88 -4.56 5.16 -10.89
CA HIS A 88 -3.44 4.33 -10.47
C HIS A 88 -2.59 3.86 -11.66
N TYR A 89 -3.21 3.51 -12.79
CA TYR A 89 -2.48 3.19 -14.02
C TYR A 89 -1.74 4.39 -14.62
N ALA A 90 -2.23 5.61 -14.38
CA ALA A 90 -1.52 6.85 -14.73
C ALA A 90 -0.37 7.18 -13.76
N GLY A 91 -0.17 6.38 -12.70
CA GLY A 91 0.83 6.66 -11.66
C GLY A 91 0.40 7.77 -10.70
N GLU A 92 -0.90 8.06 -10.64
CA GLU A 92 -1.46 9.14 -9.84
C GLU A 92 -2.19 8.58 -8.62
N TRP A 93 -1.92 9.20 -7.47
CA TRP A 93 -2.69 8.97 -6.26
C TRP A 93 -3.90 9.89 -6.24
N ASP A 94 -5.07 9.31 -6.48
CA ASP A 94 -6.33 10.01 -6.26
C ASP A 94 -6.51 10.30 -4.76
N GLU A 95 -6.72 11.57 -4.42
CA GLU A 95 -6.84 12.01 -3.02
C GLU A 95 -8.07 11.37 -2.34
N SER A 96 -9.19 11.25 -3.08
CA SER A 96 -10.41 10.62 -2.58
C SER A 96 -10.20 9.13 -2.28
N PHE A 97 -9.32 8.45 -3.02
CA PHE A 97 -8.93 7.08 -2.73
C PHE A 97 -8.08 6.97 -1.45
N LEU A 98 -7.12 7.86 -1.23
CA LEU A 98 -6.33 7.86 0.01
C LEU A 98 -7.21 8.15 1.24
N GLU A 99 -8.15 9.08 1.11
CA GLU A 99 -9.13 9.37 2.15
C GLU A 99 -10.04 8.16 2.40
N PHE A 100 -10.48 7.49 1.34
CA PHE A 100 -11.26 6.26 1.42
C PHE A 100 -10.51 5.16 2.20
N LEU A 101 -9.28 4.85 1.83
CA LEU A 101 -8.47 3.84 2.53
C LEU A 101 -8.30 4.19 4.02
N SER A 102 -8.06 5.47 4.33
CA SER A 102 -7.97 5.96 5.70
C SER A 102 -9.28 5.74 6.48
N ALA A 103 -10.42 6.12 5.89
CA ALA A 103 -11.75 5.95 6.51
C ALA A 103 -12.10 4.49 6.78
N HIS A 104 -11.61 3.58 5.93
CA HIS A 104 -11.81 2.13 6.04
C HIS A 104 -10.71 1.40 6.80
N GLN A 105 -9.76 2.14 7.37
CA GLN A 105 -8.62 1.61 8.14
C GLN A 105 -7.78 0.61 7.33
N VAL A 106 -7.53 0.87 6.05
CA VAL A 106 -6.59 0.08 5.25
C VAL A 106 -5.23 0.78 5.27
N GLU A 107 -4.32 0.20 6.05
CA GLU A 107 -3.04 0.82 6.44
C GLU A 107 -1.94 0.67 5.37
N VAL A 108 -2.22 1.12 4.14
CA VAL A 108 -1.18 1.21 3.08
C VAL A 108 -0.15 2.32 3.32
N VAL A 109 -0.36 3.13 4.35
CA VAL A 109 0.55 4.14 4.89
C VAL A 109 0.72 3.91 6.39
N PRO A 110 1.89 4.24 6.97
CA PRO A 110 2.14 3.96 8.37
C PRO A 110 1.27 4.83 9.30
N THR A 111 0.56 4.17 10.22
CA THR A 111 0.06 4.73 11.47
C THR A 111 1.18 4.78 12.53
N GLY A 112 0.97 5.49 13.65
CA GLY A 112 1.93 5.49 14.76
C GLY A 112 2.23 4.09 15.31
N GLU A 113 1.23 3.20 15.35
CA GLU A 113 1.41 1.81 15.79
C GLU A 113 2.23 1.00 14.79
N THR A 114 1.90 1.08 13.50
CA THR A 114 2.66 0.36 12.46
C THR A 114 4.08 0.89 12.30
N ALA A 115 4.31 2.19 12.52
CA ALA A 115 5.65 2.80 12.56
C ALA A 115 6.48 2.23 13.73
N ALA A 116 5.89 2.15 14.93
CA ALA A 116 6.55 1.55 16.09
C ALA A 116 6.88 0.07 15.86
N ARG A 117 5.94 -0.69 15.26
CA ARG A 117 6.15 -2.10 14.92
C ARG A 117 7.23 -2.28 13.85
N LEU A 118 7.22 -1.43 12.82
CA LEU A 118 8.23 -1.40 11.77
C LEU A 118 9.61 -1.23 12.40
N ARG A 119 9.78 -0.25 13.29
CA ARG A 119 11.04 -0.03 14.01
C ARG A 119 11.43 -1.20 14.90
N ALA A 120 10.48 -1.80 15.61
CA ALA A 120 10.76 -2.89 16.55
C ALA A 120 11.16 -4.22 15.87
N LEU A 121 10.62 -4.49 14.68
CA LEU A 121 10.79 -5.80 14.03
C LEU A 121 11.71 -5.77 12.80
N SER A 122 12.04 -4.61 12.24
CA SER A 122 12.97 -4.54 11.10
C SER A 122 14.36 -5.04 11.52
N THR A 123 14.99 -5.84 10.67
CA THR A 123 16.32 -6.38 10.93
C THR A 123 17.27 -6.16 9.75
N CYS A 124 18.55 -6.02 10.05
CA CYS A 124 19.61 -5.89 9.07
C CYS A 124 20.85 -6.63 9.56
N THR A 125 21.63 -7.21 8.63
CA THR A 125 22.90 -7.88 8.97
C THR A 125 24.08 -6.91 9.17
N CYS A 126 23.88 -5.60 9.12
CA CYS A 126 24.91 -4.62 9.44
C CYS A 126 25.15 -4.47 10.95
N GLU A 127 26.28 -3.88 11.32
CA GLU A 127 26.69 -3.66 12.73
C GLU A 127 26.00 -2.45 13.40
N GLU A 128 25.10 -1.75 12.69
CA GLU A 128 24.38 -0.60 13.23
C GLU A 128 23.37 -1.02 14.30
N MET A 129 23.35 -0.30 15.42
CA MET A 129 22.49 -0.62 16.56
C MET A 129 21.09 -0.01 16.42
N ASP A 130 20.95 1.06 15.62
CA ASP A 130 19.65 1.62 15.29
C ASP A 130 18.87 0.66 14.37
N PRO A 131 17.66 0.20 14.74
CA PRO A 131 16.82 -0.63 13.88
C PRO A 131 16.49 0.03 12.53
N LEU A 132 16.48 1.37 12.48
CA LEU A 132 16.35 2.14 11.24
C LEU A 132 17.73 2.53 10.68
N CYS A 133 18.62 1.54 10.54
CA CYS A 133 19.91 1.73 9.89
C CYS A 133 19.75 2.19 8.42
N PRO A 134 20.81 2.73 7.79
CA PRO A 134 20.75 3.21 6.41
C PRO A 134 20.24 2.17 5.38
N HIS A 135 20.47 0.87 5.62
CA HIS A 135 20.03 -0.19 4.71
C HIS A 135 18.53 -0.45 4.83
N VAL A 136 17.99 -0.53 6.06
CA VAL A 136 16.55 -0.65 6.33
C VAL A 136 15.80 0.53 5.71
N VAL A 137 16.29 1.75 5.95
CA VAL A 137 15.69 2.96 5.40
C VAL A 137 15.81 3.01 3.88
N ALA A 138 16.90 2.50 3.28
CA ALA A 138 17.03 2.43 1.82
C ALA A 138 15.98 1.52 1.20
N VAL A 139 15.70 0.35 1.81
CA VAL A 139 14.64 -0.56 1.35
C VAL A 139 13.27 0.09 1.50
N LEU A 140 13.00 0.78 2.62
CA LEU A 140 11.76 1.53 2.80
C LEU A 140 11.58 2.61 1.73
N LEU A 141 12.63 3.40 1.46
CA LEU A 141 12.57 4.42 0.41
C LEU A 141 12.33 3.82 -0.98
N ALA A 142 12.89 2.64 -1.28
CA ALA A 142 12.62 1.94 -2.52
C ALA A 142 11.14 1.58 -2.67
N PHE A 143 10.51 1.00 -1.63
CA PHE A 143 9.08 0.72 -1.63
C PHE A 143 8.23 1.99 -1.72
N ILE A 144 8.60 3.05 -0.99
CA ILE A 144 7.88 4.32 -1.01
C ILE A 144 7.91 4.92 -2.42
N TRP A 145 9.05 4.93 -3.10
CA TRP A 145 9.16 5.48 -4.45
C TRP A 145 8.50 4.62 -5.51
N GLU A 146 8.55 3.28 -5.35
CA GLU A 146 7.80 2.36 -6.19
C GLU A 146 6.30 2.65 -6.08
N ALA A 147 5.77 2.78 -4.86
CA ALA A 147 4.37 3.11 -4.61
C ALA A 147 3.98 4.54 -5.04
N ASP A 148 4.90 5.51 -4.96
CA ASP A 148 4.66 6.87 -5.44
C ASP A 148 4.53 6.91 -6.98
N THR A 149 5.18 5.99 -7.69
CA THR A 149 5.16 5.87 -9.16
C THR A 149 4.09 4.88 -9.66
N CYS A 150 3.84 3.83 -8.89
CA CYS A 150 2.86 2.79 -9.14
C CYS A 150 2.01 2.59 -7.88
N PRO A 151 0.92 3.35 -7.72
CA PRO A 151 0.10 3.34 -6.51
C PRO A 151 -0.33 1.96 -6.03
N LEU A 152 -0.63 1.03 -6.95
CA LEU A 152 -1.00 -0.35 -6.60
C LEU A 152 0.12 -1.10 -5.86
N ALA A 153 1.38 -0.76 -6.06
CA ALA A 153 2.50 -1.38 -5.36
C ALA A 153 2.45 -1.17 -3.84
N ALA A 154 1.75 -0.14 -3.35
CA ALA A 154 1.55 0.07 -1.91
C ALA A 154 0.81 -1.10 -1.23
N PHE A 155 -0.05 -1.82 -1.96
CA PHE A 155 -0.80 -2.96 -1.44
C PHE A 155 0.10 -4.14 -1.04
N ARG A 156 1.30 -4.23 -1.61
CA ARG A 156 2.30 -5.23 -1.25
C ARG A 156 2.76 -5.06 0.20
N LEU A 157 2.83 -3.82 0.70
CA LEU A 157 3.20 -3.54 2.09
C LEU A 157 2.16 -4.03 3.11
N VAL A 158 0.94 -4.29 2.66
CA VAL A 158 -0.15 -4.86 3.47
C VAL A 158 -0.48 -6.32 3.13
N GLY A 159 0.41 -6.99 2.37
CA GLY A 159 0.30 -8.41 2.05
C GLY A 159 -0.69 -8.75 0.95
N ILE A 160 -1.10 -7.78 0.12
CA ILE A 160 -1.93 -8.01 -1.06
C ILE A 160 -1.02 -7.97 -2.30
N GLU A 161 -0.95 -9.08 -3.04
CA GLU A 161 -0.18 -9.14 -4.30
C GLU A 161 -0.92 -8.42 -5.42
N VAL A 162 -0.20 -7.62 -6.20
CA VAL A 162 -0.79 -6.73 -7.21
C VAL A 162 -1.44 -7.52 -8.35
N ASP A 163 -0.76 -8.54 -8.87
CA ASP A 163 -1.30 -9.35 -9.98
C ASP A 163 -2.59 -10.05 -9.54
N GLN A 164 -2.59 -10.65 -8.35
CA GLN A 164 -3.79 -11.26 -7.77
C GLN A 164 -4.90 -10.23 -7.57
N LEU A 165 -4.58 -9.03 -7.10
CA LEU A 165 -5.55 -7.95 -6.92
C LEU A 165 -6.20 -7.58 -8.25
N LEU A 166 -5.41 -7.43 -9.31
CA LEU A 166 -5.90 -7.08 -10.64
C LEU A 166 -6.77 -8.18 -11.26
N ASP A 167 -6.39 -9.45 -11.11
CA ASP A 167 -7.22 -10.59 -11.51
C ASP A 167 -8.60 -10.55 -10.81
N LEU A 168 -8.60 -10.31 -9.50
CA LEU A 168 -9.83 -10.16 -8.72
C LEU A 168 -10.65 -8.93 -9.16
N VAL A 169 -10.01 -7.81 -9.50
CA VAL A 169 -10.72 -6.63 -10.00
C VAL A 169 -11.45 -6.97 -11.29
N GLN A 170 -10.80 -7.68 -12.20
CA GLN A 170 -11.42 -8.12 -13.45
C GLN A 170 -12.62 -9.05 -13.20
N GLU A 171 -12.50 -10.01 -12.27
CA GLU A 171 -13.61 -10.88 -11.87
C GLU A 171 -14.79 -10.07 -11.31
N GLU A 172 -14.54 -9.14 -10.40
CA GLU A 172 -15.58 -8.30 -9.77
C GLU A 172 -16.23 -7.36 -10.80
N THR A 173 -15.45 -6.76 -11.72
CA THR A 173 -16.00 -5.95 -12.82
C THR A 173 -16.90 -6.78 -13.74
N ALA A 174 -16.52 -8.01 -14.06
CA ALA A 174 -17.33 -8.90 -14.88
C ALA A 174 -18.63 -9.32 -14.17
N ALA A 175 -18.59 -9.57 -12.86
CA ALA A 175 -19.77 -9.87 -12.05
C ALA A 175 -20.75 -8.69 -12.04
N LEU A 176 -20.26 -7.46 -11.81
CA LEU A 176 -21.07 -6.25 -11.85
C LEU A 176 -21.76 -6.03 -13.21
N ALA A 177 -21.05 -6.32 -14.31
CA ALA A 177 -21.62 -6.24 -15.66
C ALA A 177 -22.67 -7.34 -15.93
N GLY A 178 -22.47 -8.54 -15.38
CA GLY A 178 -23.42 -9.66 -15.48
C GLY A 178 -24.73 -9.39 -14.73
N ASP A 179 -24.66 -8.79 -13.55
CA ASP A 179 -25.83 -8.43 -12.74
C ASP A 179 -26.68 -7.33 -13.42
N ALA A 180 -26.04 -6.38 -14.11
CA ALA A 180 -26.72 -5.35 -14.89
C ALA A 180 -27.46 -5.90 -16.13
N GLY A 181 -27.09 -7.10 -16.59
CA GLY A 181 -27.67 -7.77 -17.76
C GLY A 181 -28.91 -8.64 -17.46
N ALA A 182 -29.30 -8.80 -16.19
CA ALA A 182 -30.50 -9.54 -15.82
C ALA A 182 -31.78 -8.71 -16.08
N PRO A 183 -32.73 -9.16 -16.92
CA PRO A 183 -33.94 -8.40 -17.23
C PRO A 183 -34.91 -8.50 -16.04
N GLY A 184 -34.78 -7.60 -15.09
CA GLY A 184 -35.66 -7.46 -13.93
C GLY A 184 -36.07 -6.00 -13.71
N HIS A 185 -37.18 -5.61 -14.35
CA HIS A 185 -38.10 -4.52 -13.98
C HIS A 185 -37.56 -3.11 -13.63
N THR A 186 -37.78 -2.18 -14.58
CA THR A 186 -38.07 -0.73 -14.46
C THR A 186 -38.13 -0.08 -13.07
N ASP A 187 -37.26 0.91 -12.82
CA ASP A 187 -37.58 2.35 -12.93
C ASP A 187 -36.30 3.17 -12.61
N VAL A 188 -35.76 3.87 -13.60
CA VAL A 188 -34.63 4.79 -13.42
C VAL A 188 -35.21 6.21 -13.31
N PRO A 189 -35.12 6.89 -12.15
CA PRO A 189 -35.27 8.33 -12.14
C PRO A 189 -34.02 8.94 -12.78
N GLU A 190 -34.21 9.77 -13.78
CA GLU A 190 -33.18 10.67 -14.31
C GLU A 190 -32.58 11.50 -13.17
N ALA A 191 -31.34 11.19 -12.76
CA ALA A 191 -30.51 12.09 -11.99
C ALA A 191 -29.65 12.89 -12.96
N GLY A 192 -30.14 14.09 -13.27
CA GLY A 192 -29.40 15.10 -14.02
C GLY A 192 -28.04 15.41 -13.41
N GLY A 193 -27.09 15.73 -14.29
CA GLY A 193 -25.69 15.99 -13.98
C GLY A 193 -25.50 16.99 -12.83
N ARG A 194 -24.68 16.57 -11.88
CA ARG A 194 -23.87 17.45 -11.03
C ARG A 194 -22.54 16.75 -10.82
N ASP A 195 -21.46 17.49 -11.06
CA ASP A 195 -20.12 17.22 -10.55
C ASP A 195 -20.16 17.20 -9.02
N GLY A 196 -20.72 16.13 -8.45
CA GLY A 196 -20.85 15.91 -7.02
C GLY A 196 -19.50 15.46 -6.50
N ALA A 197 -18.86 16.32 -5.70
CA ALA A 197 -17.69 15.95 -4.92
C ALA A 197 -17.99 14.63 -4.18
N TRP A 198 -17.22 13.59 -4.47
CA TRP A 198 -17.38 12.29 -3.84
C TRP A 198 -17.31 12.43 -2.32
N SER A 199 -18.28 11.85 -1.60
CA SER A 199 -18.31 11.82 -0.14
C SER A 199 -18.25 10.37 0.36
N PRO A 200 -17.27 10.01 1.22
CA PRO A 200 -17.20 8.69 1.85
C PRO A 200 -18.48 8.31 2.60
N GLU A 201 -19.18 9.32 3.15
CA GLU A 201 -20.37 9.14 3.98
C GLU A 201 -21.63 8.82 3.17
N GLU A 202 -21.71 9.29 1.92
CA GLU A 202 -22.82 9.02 1.00
C GLU A 202 -22.69 7.63 0.38
N TRP A 203 -21.46 7.23 0.04
CA TRP A 203 -21.16 5.89 -0.51
C TRP A 203 -21.48 4.76 0.48
N CYS A 204 -21.32 5.00 1.79
CA CYS A 204 -21.70 4.04 2.83
C CYS A 204 -23.23 3.86 3.00
N LYS A 205 -24.05 4.75 2.45
CA LYS A 205 -25.52 4.73 2.58
C LYS A 205 -26.20 3.92 1.48
N ASP A 206 -25.56 3.76 0.31
CA ASP A 206 -26.09 2.96 -0.79
C ASP A 206 -25.94 1.45 -0.53
N ALA A 207 -27.07 0.76 -0.36
CA ALA A 207 -27.13 -0.67 -0.06
C ALA A 207 -26.37 -1.59 -1.06
N PRO A 208 -26.36 -1.34 -2.38
CA PRO A 208 -25.60 -2.18 -3.32
C PRO A 208 -24.09 -1.85 -3.37
N VAL A 209 -23.69 -0.72 -2.79
CA VAL A 209 -22.34 -0.14 -2.91
C VAL A 209 -21.61 -0.11 -1.56
N ARG A 210 -22.26 -0.55 -0.48
CA ARG A 210 -21.68 -0.57 0.87
C ARG A 210 -20.27 -1.18 0.84
N PRO A 211 -19.21 -0.39 1.10
CA PRO A 211 -17.96 -0.98 1.51
C PRO A 211 -18.26 -1.86 2.73
N LEU A 212 -17.59 -3.02 2.84
CA LEU A 212 -17.89 -4.10 3.80
C LEU A 212 -17.66 -3.73 5.29
N GLY A 213 -17.76 -2.45 5.64
CA GLY A 213 -17.41 -1.90 6.93
C GLY A 213 -15.92 -1.54 7.01
N ARG A 214 -15.45 -1.32 8.23
CA ARG A 214 -14.02 -1.17 8.52
C ARG A 214 -13.34 -2.53 8.35
N MET A 215 -12.29 -2.61 7.55
CA MET A 215 -11.49 -3.81 7.47
C MET A 215 -10.62 -3.91 8.72
N ARG A 216 -10.49 -5.10 9.28
CA ARG A 216 -9.57 -5.34 10.39
C ARG A 216 -8.40 -6.14 9.86
N PRO A 217 -7.15 -5.78 10.19
CA PRO A 217 -6.01 -6.59 9.80
C PRO A 217 -6.13 -7.97 10.43
N ILE A 218 -5.72 -8.99 9.68
CA ILE A 218 -5.68 -10.37 10.16
C ILE A 218 -4.53 -10.49 11.16
N VAL A 219 -4.86 -10.58 12.44
CA VAL A 219 -3.86 -10.78 13.49
C VAL A 219 -3.49 -12.25 13.54
N ARG A 220 -2.42 -12.65 12.84
CA ARG A 220 -1.77 -13.94 13.07
C ARG A 220 -0.80 -13.78 14.24
N CYS A 221 -1.21 -14.23 15.43
CA CYS A 221 -0.31 -14.38 16.57
C CYS A 221 0.63 -15.58 16.33
N GLU A 222 1.57 -15.44 15.41
CA GLU A 222 2.73 -16.32 15.34
C GLU A 222 3.94 -15.51 15.78
N ILE A 223 4.26 -15.64 17.08
CA ILE A 223 5.53 -15.19 17.64
C ILE A 223 6.60 -16.07 16.99
N ARG A 224 7.37 -15.52 16.04
CA ARG A 224 8.57 -16.20 15.56
C ARG A 224 9.59 -16.21 16.71
N PRO A 225 10.20 -17.36 17.05
CA PRO A 225 11.31 -17.44 17.99
C PRO A 225 12.57 -16.73 17.45
#